data_AF-A0A0A1MCZ3-F1
#
_entry.id   AF-A0A0A1MCZ3-F1
#
_cell.length_a   1.000
_cell.length_b   1.000
_cell.length_c   1.000
_cell.angle_alpha   90.00
_cell.angle_beta   90.00
_cell.angle_gamma   90.00
#
_symmetry.space_group_name_H-M   'P 1'
#
loop_
_entity.id
_entity.type
_entity.pdbx_description
1 polymer ?
#
loop_
_entity_poly.entity_id
_entity_poly.type
_entity_poly.pdbx_seq_one_letter_code
_entity_poly.pdbx_strand_id
1 'polypeptide(L)' 'MYENGDAIYEAYGIGSTVPFYTKAMNHIVIGNFTIKNFEIDVGMLPNNHNALLGLDILKKHRFVIDLKKLELTPGIKSSS' A
#
# COMPACT_ATOMS: atom_id res chain seq x y z
N MET A 1 -14.44 -2.29 9.12
CA MET A 1 -14.86 -1.60 10.36
C MET A 1 -13.60 -1.25 11.11
N TYR A 2 -13.42 0.00 11.54
CA TYR A 2 -12.31 0.41 12.40
C TYR A 2 -12.56 -0.08 13.83
N GLU A 3 -11.50 -0.29 14.59
CA GLU A 3 -11.51 -0.79 15.97
C GLU A 3 -11.02 0.29 16.95
N ASN A 4 -11.31 0.10 18.24
CA ASN A 4 -10.93 1.06 19.27
C ASN A 4 -9.40 1.07 19.43
N GLY A 5 -8.76 2.17 19.04
CA GLY A 5 -7.30 2.32 19.02
C GLY A 5 -6.70 2.51 17.62
N ASP A 6 -7.47 2.34 16.55
CA ASP A 6 -6.99 2.64 15.19
C ASP A 6 -6.75 4.16 15.02
N ALA A 7 -5.62 4.53 14.44
CA ALA A 7 -5.34 5.92 14.07
C ALA A 7 -6.23 6.31 12.89
N ILE A 8 -7.13 7.28 13.11
CA ILE A 8 -8.01 7.83 12.07
C ILE A 8 -7.42 9.16 11.60
N TYR A 9 -7.31 9.34 10.28
CA TYR A 9 -6.84 10.59 9.70
C TYR A 9 -7.50 10.86 8.35
N GLU A 10 -7.37 12.09 7.87
CA GLU A 10 -7.89 12.50 6.57
C GLU A 10 -6.80 12.45 5.50
N ALA A 11 -7.05 11.70 4.43
CA ALA A 11 -6.21 11.73 3.24
C ALA A 11 -6.74 12.77 2.25
N TYR A 12 -5.82 13.59 1.71
CA TYR A 12 -6.14 14.63 0.73
C TYR A 12 -6.00 14.07 -0.70
N GLY A 13 -7.05 14.18 -1.50
CA GLY A 13 -7.05 13.78 -2.91
C GLY A 13 -7.64 14.85 -3.83
N ILE A 14 -7.69 14.56 -5.14
CA ILE A 14 -8.39 15.42 -6.10
C ILE A 14 -9.89 15.35 -5.80
N GLY A 15 -10.46 16.42 -5.23
CA GLY A 15 -11.90 16.62 -5.08
C GLY A 15 -12.46 16.65 -3.66
N SER A 16 -11.79 16.11 -2.64
CA SER A 16 -12.19 16.21 -1.21
C SER A 16 -11.15 15.56 -0.28
N THR A 17 -11.34 15.69 1.04
CA THR A 17 -10.78 14.77 2.04
C THR A 17 -11.68 13.55 2.20
N VAL A 18 -11.06 12.40 2.50
CA VAL A 18 -11.74 11.14 2.82
C VAL A 18 -11.09 10.52 4.06
N PRO A 19 -11.89 9.97 4.99
CA PRO A 19 -11.35 9.35 6.20
C PRO A 19 -10.67 8.02 5.86
N PHE A 20 -9.47 7.85 6.39
CA PHE A 20 -8.70 6.62 6.40
C PHE A 20 -8.40 6.21 7.85
N TYR A 21 -8.17 4.93 8.06
CA TYR A 21 -7.61 4.43 9.31
C TYR A 21 -6.42 3.50 9.02
N THR A 22 -5.41 3.54 9.87
CA THR A 22 -4.23 2.67 9.74
C THR A 22 -4.45 1.36 10.50
N LYS A 23 -4.14 0.23 9.88
CA LYS A 23 -4.20 -1.09 10.51
C LYS A 23 -2.87 -1.84 10.37
N ALA A 24 -2.42 -2.43 11.47
CA ALA A 24 -1.28 -3.36 11.46
C ALA A 24 -1.71 -4.70 10.86
N MET A 25 -0.96 -5.15 9.86
CA MET A 25 -1.24 -6.38 9.12
C MET A 25 -0.07 -7.35 9.26
N ASN A 26 -0.40 -8.63 9.50
CA ASN A 26 0.60 -9.69 9.64
C ASN A 26 1.43 -9.84 8.37
N HIS A 27 0.78 -9.84 7.20
CA HIS A 27 1.45 -9.88 5.91
C HIS A 27 0.56 -9.39 4.76
N ILE A 28 1.20 -8.94 3.68
CA ILE A 28 0.59 -8.84 2.35
C ILE A 28 1.34 -9.71 1.36
N VAL A 29 0.59 -10.24 0.40
CA VAL A 29 1.09 -11.02 -0.73
C VAL A 29 0.85 -10.23 -2.00
N ILE A 30 1.94 -9.91 -2.71
CA ILE A 30 1.92 -9.24 -4.02
C ILE A 30 2.56 -10.21 -5.03
N GLY A 31 1.73 -10.97 -5.75
CA GLY A 31 2.21 -12.08 -6.59
C GLY A 31 2.98 -13.09 -5.74
N ASN A 32 4.27 -13.28 -6.04
CA ASN A 32 5.14 -14.21 -5.31
C ASN A 32 5.96 -13.52 -4.20
N PHE A 33 5.72 -12.24 -3.95
CA PHE A 33 6.43 -11.44 -2.97
C PHE A 33 5.60 -11.27 -1.69
N THR A 34 6.18 -11.58 -0.53
CA THR A 34 5.51 -11.44 0.77
C THR A 34 6.21 -10.38 1.61
N ILE A 35 5.43 -9.43 2.12
CA ILE A 35 5.87 -8.43 3.10
C ILE A 35 5.23 -8.80 4.44
N LYS A 36 6.04 -8.85 5.50
CA LYS A 36 5.57 -9.14 6.87
C LYS A 36 5.56 -7.88 7.72
N ASN A 37 4.65 -7.81 8.69
CA ASN A 37 4.56 -6.77 9.72
C ASN A 37 4.59 -5.36 9.11
N PHE A 38 3.48 -4.96 8.48
CA PHE A 38 3.37 -3.67 7.82
C PHE A 38 2.05 -3.00 8.20
N GLU A 39 2.04 -1.67 8.13
CA GLU A 39 0.84 -0.87 8.33
C GLU A 39 0.21 -0.58 6.96
N ILE A 40 -1.12 -0.62 6.91
CA ILE A 40 -1.89 -0.26 5.72
C ILE A 40 -2.94 0.77 6.08
N ASP A 41 -3.18 1.68 5.15
CA ASP A 41 -4.26 2.63 5.23
C ASP A 41 -5.51 2.04 4.58
N VAL A 42 -6.58 1.94 5.36
CA VAL A 42 -7.88 1.42 4.92
C VAL A 42 -8.87 2.58 4.87
N GLY A 43 -9.50 2.76 3.72
CA GLY A 43 -10.46 3.83 3.49
C GLY A 43 -11.30 3.56 2.25
N MET A 44 -12.26 4.44 1.99
CA MET A 44 -13.06 4.37 0.77
C MET A 44 -12.28 4.95 -0.41
N LEU A 45 -12.13 4.14 -1.46
CA LEU A 45 -11.59 4.60 -2.74
C LEU A 45 -12.74 5.06 -3.66
N PRO A 46 -12.48 6.00 -4.59
CA PRO A 46 -13.43 6.34 -5.63
C PRO A 46 -13.86 5.11 -6.43
N ASN A 47 -15.08 5.16 -6.97
CA ASN A 47 -15.63 4.10 -7.82
C ASN A 47 -14.61 3.69 -8.91
N ASN A 48 -14.52 2.39 -9.18
CA ASN A 48 -13.59 1.74 -10.13
C ASN A 48 -12.13 1.55 -9.67
N HIS A 49 -11.78 1.84 -8.41
CA HIS A 49 -10.47 1.51 -7.84
C HIS A 49 -10.61 0.44 -6.75
N ASN A 50 -10.00 -0.73 -6.96
CA ASN A 50 -10.05 -1.83 -5.99
C ASN A 50 -9.05 -1.66 -4.84
N ALA A 51 -7.89 -1.06 -5.10
CA ALA A 51 -6.82 -0.81 -4.13
C ALA A 51 -5.84 0.22 -4.69
N LEU A 52 -5.03 0.81 -3.81
CA LEU A 52 -3.87 1.63 -4.17
C LEU A 52 -2.61 1.01 -3.56
N LEU A 53 -1.53 0.93 -4.33
CA LEU A 53 -0.22 0.51 -3.84
C LEU A 53 0.69 1.74 -3.72
N GLY A 54 1.02 2.10 -2.47
CA GLY A 54 1.78 3.29 -2.15
C GLY A 54 3.25 3.24 -2.58
N LEU A 55 3.82 4.41 -2.89
CA LEU A 55 5.23 4.56 -3.23
C LEU A 55 6.17 4.25 -2.06
N ASP A 56 5.70 4.37 -0.83
CA ASP A 56 6.40 4.00 0.40
C ASP A 56 6.76 2.49 0.41
N ILE A 57 5.80 1.62 0.10
CA ILE A 57 6.01 0.17 -0.05
C ILE A 57 6.92 -0.10 -1.24
N LEU A 58 6.63 0.51 -2.39
CA LEU A 58 7.41 0.33 -3.61
C LEU A 58 8.89 0.69 -3.40
N LYS A 59 9.16 1.83 -2.76
CA LYS A 59 10.52 2.29 -2.46
C LYS A 59 11.22 1.44 -1.41
N LYS A 60 10.53 1.09 -0.31
CA LYS A 60 11.09 0.26 0.79
C LYS A 60 11.59 -1.09 0.28
N HIS A 61 10.88 -1.67 -0.68
CA HIS A 61 11.21 -2.97 -1.27
C HIS A 61 11.91 -2.85 -2.64
N ARG A 62 12.27 -1.62 -3.05
CA ARG A 62 12.99 -1.30 -4.29
C ARG A 62 12.36 -1.93 -5.52
N PHE A 63 11.03 -1.90 -5.61
CA PHE A 63 10.33 -2.38 -6.78
C PHE A 63 10.78 -1.64 -8.04
N VAL A 64 10.97 -2.40 -9.11
CA VAL A 64 11.13 -1.88 -10.48
C VAL A 64 9.75 -1.90 -11.13
N ILE A 65 9.33 -0.77 -11.70
CA ILE A 65 8.06 -0.62 -12.41
C ILE A 65 8.34 -0.62 -13.91
N ASP A 66 7.92 -1.68 -14.61
CA ASP A 66 7.89 -1.71 -16.07
C ASP A 66 6.52 -1.21 -16.53
N LEU A 67 6.44 0.08 -16.87
CA LEU A 67 5.18 0.71 -17.33
C LEU A 67 4.76 0.26 -18.73
N LYS A 68 5.69 -0.26 -19.55
CA LYS A 68 5.35 -0.75 -20.89
C LYS A 68 4.60 -2.07 -20.80
N LYS A 69 4.98 -2.93 -19.86
CA LYS A 69 4.33 -4.23 -19.62
C LYS A 69 3.29 -4.19 -18.51
N LEU A 70 3.26 -3.11 -17.72
CA LEU A 70 2.50 -3.00 -16.47
C LEU A 70 2.88 -4.09 -15.46
N GLU A 71 4.20 -4.29 -15.29
CA GLU A 71 4.76 -5.30 -14.39
C GLU A 71 5.52 -4.68 -13.21
N LEU A 72 5.51 -5.37 -12.07
CA LEU A 72 6.26 -5.02 -10.87
C LEU A 72 7.26 -6.14 -10.54
N THR A 73 8.53 -5.79 -10.39
CA THR A 73 9.58 -6.74 -10.02
C THR A 73 10.23 -6.32 -8.70
N PRO A 74 10.26 -7.18 -7.66
CA PRO A 74 10.93 -6.84 -6.41
C PRO A 74 12.42 -6.55 -6.61
N GLY A 75 12.95 -5.55 -5.91
CA GLY A 75 14.37 -5.23 -6.01
C GLY A 75 15.24 -6.30 -5.37
N ILE A 76 16.30 -6.70 -6.06
CA ILE A 76 17.27 -7.68 -5.54
C ILE A 76 17.98 -7.08 -4.32
N LYS A 77 17.97 -7.80 -3.19
CA LYS A 77 18.95 -7.54 -2.12
C LYS A 77 20.33 -7.93 -2.63
N SER A 78 21.12 -6.92 -3.02
CA SER A 78 22.57 -7.04 -2.99
C SER A 78 22.96 -7.42 -1.56
N SER A 79 23.34 -8.67 -1.37
CA SER A 79 24.09 -9.13 -0.21
C SER A 79 25.45 -8.43 -0.26
N SER A 80 25.58 -7.36 0.53
CA SER A 80 26.87 -6.77 0.88
C SER A 80 27.54 -7.61 1.96
#